data_AF-A0A832UDB9-F1
#
_entry.id   AF-A0A832UDB9-F1
#
_cell.length_a   1.000
_cell.length_b   1.000
_cell.length_c   1.000
_cell.angle_alpha   90.00
_cell.angle_beta   90.00
_cell.angle_gamma   90.00
#
_symmetry.space_group_name_H-M   'P 1'
#
loop_
_entity.id
_entity.type
_entity.pdbx_description
1 polymer ?
#
loop_
_entity_poly.entity_id
_entity_poly.type
_entity_poly.pdbx_seq_one_letter_code
_entity_poly.pdbx_strand_id
1 'polypeptide(L)'
;MNYNNLLFDYVTRTQKNLEFIEKAIEEDPEKEVFEVTQLINSLLGLIVFPFEKFKYRIPRKPLSELENEGWVLPHVEGHFPQAPDLYELMHYLRNAVAHFNIVFTTDEHETINGIRVSNIYRGNKRWEASFSIIGLRDNVNRFVDLLHAI
;
A
#
# COMPACT_ATOMS: atom_id res chain seq x y z
N MET A 1 -23.59 14.16 11.43
CA MET A 1 -22.36 13.80 10.70
C MET A 1 -22.57 12.48 10.00
N ASN A 2 -22.39 12.41 8.69
CA ASN A 2 -22.45 11.16 7.95
C ASN A 2 -21.07 10.50 8.02
N TYR A 3 -20.93 9.40 8.76
CA TYR A 3 -19.64 8.75 9.03
C TYR A 3 -18.89 8.28 7.76
N ASN A 4 -19.58 8.09 6.63
CA ASN A 4 -18.93 7.79 5.36
C ASN A 4 -18.12 8.99 4.84
N ASN A 5 -18.58 10.22 5.11
CA ASN A 5 -17.86 11.41 4.69
C ASN A 5 -16.51 11.55 5.41
N LEU A 6 -16.45 11.15 6.68
CA LEU A 6 -15.21 11.24 7.46
C LEU A 6 -14.09 10.38 6.88
N LEU A 7 -14.37 9.13 6.49
CA LEU A 7 -13.35 8.24 5.96
C LEU A 7 -12.84 8.73 4.60
N PHE A 8 -13.73 9.14 3.69
CA PHE A 8 -13.31 9.68 2.40
C PHE A 8 -12.55 11.01 2.54
N ASP A 9 -12.97 11.89 3.45
CA ASP A 9 -12.21 13.08 3.80
C ASP A 9 -10.82 12.73 4.34
N TYR A 10 -10.73 11.71 5.19
CA TYR A 10 -9.47 11.24 5.76
C TYR A 10 -8.54 10.73 4.66
N VAL A 11 -9.01 9.83 3.79
CA VAL A 11 -8.26 9.30 2.64
C VAL A 11 -7.76 10.44 1.75
N THR A 12 -8.66 11.35 1.36
CA THR A 12 -8.33 12.50 0.50
C THR A 12 -7.27 13.40 1.13
N ARG A 13 -7.37 13.68 2.44
CA ARG A 13 -6.39 14.49 3.15
C ARG A 13 -5.05 13.77 3.28
N THR A 14 -5.06 12.46 3.52
CA THR A 14 -3.84 11.65 3.57
C THR A 14 -3.12 11.64 2.22
N GLN A 15 -3.84 11.47 1.10
CA GLN A 15 -3.23 11.56 -0.24
C GLN A 15 -2.61 12.95 -0.49
N LYS A 16 -3.36 14.01 -0.21
CA LYS A 16 -2.85 15.39 -0.39
C LYS A 16 -1.62 15.69 0.47
N ASN A 17 -1.58 15.18 1.69
CA ASN A 17 -0.43 15.36 2.58
C ASN A 17 0.79 14.59 2.07
N LEU A 18 0.60 13.36 1.58
CA LEU A 18 1.66 12.57 0.97
C LEU A 18 2.22 13.27 -0.28
N GLU A 19 1.35 13.69 -1.19
CA GLU A 19 1.72 14.43 -2.41
C GLU A 19 2.47 15.73 -2.09
N PHE A 20 2.06 16.45 -1.05
CA PHE A 20 2.74 17.68 -0.63
C PHE A 20 4.17 17.40 -0.18
N ILE A 21 4.39 16.33 0.60
CA ILE A 21 5.71 15.97 1.11
C ILE A 21 6.62 15.49 -0.02
N GLU A 22 6.07 14.74 -0.98
CA GLU A 22 6.84 14.29 -2.14
C GLU A 22 7.19 15.47 -3.07
N LYS A 23 6.28 16.42 -3.30
CA LYS A 23 6.61 17.65 -4.05
C LYS A 23 7.67 18.49 -3.33
N ALA A 24 7.65 18.51 -2.01
CA ALA A 24 8.63 19.28 -1.24
C ALA A 24 10.08 18.77 -1.44
N ILE A 25 10.28 17.48 -1.74
CA ILE A 25 11.61 16.93 -2.05
C ILE A 25 12.01 17.21 -3.51
N GLU A 26 11.04 17.23 -4.42
CA GLU A 26 11.28 17.59 -5.83
C GLU A 26 11.70 19.06 -5.97
N GLU A 27 11.10 19.95 -5.17
CA GLU A 27 11.40 21.39 -5.17
C GLU A 27 12.70 21.74 -4.45
N ASP A 28 13.06 20.98 -3.41
CA ASP A 28 14.28 21.19 -2.62
C ASP A 28 14.88 19.85 -2.18
N PRO A 29 15.80 19.27 -2.99
CA PRO A 29 16.43 17.99 -2.68
C PRO A 29 17.29 17.98 -1.41
N GLU A 30 17.70 19.15 -0.92
CA GLU A 30 18.49 19.29 0.31
C GLU A 30 17.60 19.34 1.57
N LYS A 31 16.28 19.38 1.38
CA LYS A 31 15.32 19.40 2.47
C LYS A 31 15.28 18.04 3.14
N GLU A 32 15.45 18.02 4.46
CA GLU A 32 15.36 16.80 5.25
C GLU A 32 13.91 16.28 5.28
N VAL A 33 13.58 15.44 4.31
CA VAL A 33 12.29 14.78 4.13
C VAL A 33 12.53 13.28 3.96
N PHE A 34 11.68 12.48 4.60
CA PHE A 34 11.74 11.02 4.52
C PHE A 34 10.47 10.51 3.83
N GLU A 35 10.42 10.62 2.51
CA GLU A 35 9.26 10.34 1.67
C GLU A 35 8.80 8.88 1.78
N VAL A 36 9.73 7.92 1.86
CA VAL A 36 9.35 6.51 2.06
C VAL A 36 8.71 6.29 3.43
N THR A 37 9.28 6.87 4.49
CA THR A 37 8.68 6.82 5.84
C THR A 37 7.28 7.44 5.82
N GLN A 38 7.11 8.56 5.13
CA GLN A 38 5.82 9.22 5.00
C GLN A 38 4.81 8.40 4.18
N LEU A 39 5.25 7.70 3.13
CA LEU A 39 4.42 6.77 2.38
C LEU A 39 3.90 5.68 3.32
N ILE A 40 4.76 5.04 4.11
CA ILE A 40 4.36 4.01 5.08
C ILE A 40 3.36 4.54 6.11
N ASN A 41 3.60 5.73 6.67
CA ASN A 41 2.65 6.39 7.58
C ASN A 41 1.29 6.60 6.90
N SER A 42 1.30 6.98 5.63
CA SER A 42 0.09 7.21 4.83
C SER A 42 -0.69 5.93 4.55
N LEU A 43 -0.03 4.77 4.45
CA LEU A 43 -0.71 3.48 4.21
C LEU A 43 -1.73 3.12 5.30
N LEU A 44 -1.57 3.60 6.53
CA LEU A 44 -2.60 3.44 7.57
C LEU A 44 -3.92 4.08 7.13
N GLY A 45 -3.83 5.31 6.63
CA GLY A 45 -4.97 6.09 6.15
C GLY A 45 -5.54 5.62 4.81
N LEU A 46 -4.68 5.08 3.94
CA LEU A 46 -5.04 4.75 2.56
C LEU A 46 -5.41 3.27 2.38
N ILE A 47 -4.89 2.37 3.23
CA ILE A 47 -5.16 0.93 3.16
C ILE A 47 -5.89 0.45 4.40
N VAL A 48 -5.33 0.66 5.59
CA VAL A 48 -5.80 -0.05 6.79
C VAL A 48 -7.22 0.37 7.18
N PHE A 49 -7.46 1.68 7.33
CA PHE A 49 -8.80 2.16 7.68
C PHE A 49 -9.83 1.92 6.57
N PRO A 50 -9.53 2.17 5.29
CA PRO A 50 -10.50 1.92 4.23
C PRO A 50 -10.81 0.44 4.02
N PHE A 51 -9.79 -0.43 4.08
CA PHE A 51 -10.01 -1.88 4.03
C PHE A 51 -10.95 -2.34 5.16
N GLU A 52 -10.73 -1.91 6.41
CA GLU A 52 -11.62 -2.31 7.51
C GLU A 52 -13.07 -1.89 7.32
N LYS A 53 -13.30 -0.72 6.73
CA LYS A 53 -14.64 -0.23 6.47
C LYS A 53 -15.31 -0.93 5.30
N PHE A 54 -14.56 -1.24 4.25
CA PHE A 54 -15.10 -1.67 2.96
C PHE A 54 -14.78 -3.11 2.58
N LYS A 55 -14.14 -3.92 3.42
CA LYS A 55 -13.69 -5.29 3.10
C LYS A 55 -14.72 -6.17 2.39
N TYR A 56 -16.00 -6.07 2.75
CA TYR A 56 -17.08 -6.85 2.12
C TYR A 56 -17.51 -6.36 0.74
N ARG A 57 -17.03 -5.19 0.30
CA ARG A 57 -17.30 -4.55 -1.00
C ARG A 57 -16.10 -4.59 -1.93
N ILE A 58 -14.91 -4.93 -1.44
CA ILE A 58 -13.71 -5.09 -2.27
C ILE A 58 -13.93 -6.32 -3.16
N PRO A 59 -13.82 -6.20 -4.49
CA PRO A 59 -14.08 -7.31 -5.39
C PRO A 59 -12.99 -8.38 -5.28
N ARG A 60 -13.40 -9.64 -5.43
CA ARG A 60 -12.48 -10.77 -5.58
C ARG A 60 -12.06 -10.94 -7.04
N LYS A 61 -11.44 -9.89 -7.59
CA LYS A 61 -10.93 -9.91 -8.97
C LYS A 61 -9.57 -10.62 -9.02
N PRO A 62 -9.36 -11.61 -9.90
CA PRO A 62 -8.07 -12.30 -10.03
C PRO A 62 -6.92 -11.33 -10.35
N LEU A 63 -5.72 -11.60 -9.84
CA LEU A 63 -4.57 -10.71 -10.08
C LEU A 63 -4.18 -10.60 -11.56
N SER A 64 -4.40 -11.65 -12.36
CA SER A 64 -4.17 -11.63 -13.80
C SER A 64 -5.04 -10.60 -14.52
N GLU A 65 -6.24 -10.32 -14.03
CA GLU A 65 -7.10 -9.27 -14.59
C GLU A 65 -6.63 -7.88 -14.15
N LEU A 66 -6.18 -7.75 -12.89
CA LEU A 66 -5.66 -6.49 -12.37
C LEU A 66 -4.40 -6.02 -13.11
N GLU A 67 -3.51 -6.94 -13.46
CA GLU A 67 -2.30 -6.61 -14.24
C GLU A 67 -2.67 -5.99 -15.59
N ASN A 68 -3.70 -6.53 -16.27
CA ASN A 68 -4.23 -5.95 -17.51
C ASN A 68 -4.89 -4.58 -17.31
N GLU A 69 -5.33 -4.27 -16.09
CA GLU A 69 -5.87 -2.96 -15.69
C GLU A 69 -4.76 -1.99 -15.20
N GLY A 70 -3.51 -2.43 -15.26
CA GLY A 70 -2.32 -1.64 -14.94
C GLY A 70 -1.93 -1.64 -13.45
N TRP A 71 -2.46 -2.57 -12.65
CA TRP A 71 -1.94 -2.81 -11.30
C TRP A 71 -0.54 -3.43 -11.37
N VAL A 72 0.34 -3.03 -10.45
CA VAL A 72 1.69 -3.56 -10.37
C VAL A 72 1.70 -4.73 -9.38
N LEU A 73 1.79 -5.96 -9.87
CA LEU A 73 1.79 -7.11 -8.96
C LEU A 73 3.10 -7.17 -8.16
N PRO A 74 3.04 -7.46 -6.84
CA PRO A 74 4.25 -7.60 -6.06
C PRO A 74 5.00 -8.89 -6.40
N HIS A 75 6.32 -8.86 -6.19
CA HIS A 75 7.14 -10.05 -6.30
C HIS A 75 7.03 -10.88 -5.03
N VAL A 76 6.45 -12.08 -5.12
CA VAL A 76 6.36 -12.98 -3.96
C VAL A 76 7.72 -13.57 -3.66
N GLU A 77 8.12 -13.51 -2.40
CA GLU A 77 9.42 -14.00 -1.94
C GLU A 77 9.33 -15.45 -1.45
N GLY A 78 10.39 -16.24 -1.65
CA GLY A 78 10.47 -17.61 -1.14
C GLY A 78 9.46 -18.59 -1.76
N HIS A 79 8.92 -19.49 -0.96
CA HIS A 79 7.99 -20.56 -1.39
C HIS A 79 6.54 -20.29 -0.96
N PHE A 80 6.12 -19.03 -0.98
CA PHE A 80 4.73 -18.66 -0.72
C PHE A 80 3.92 -18.60 -2.02
N PRO A 81 2.61 -18.91 -1.99
CA PRO A 81 1.75 -18.65 -3.14
C PRO A 81 1.51 -17.15 -3.30
N GLN A 82 1.29 -16.72 -4.55
CA GLN A 82 0.78 -15.38 -4.82
C GLN A 82 -0.65 -15.22 -4.26
N ALA A 83 -1.02 -14.00 -3.89
CA ALA A 83 -2.39 -13.70 -3.53
C ALA A 83 -3.34 -14.05 -4.69
N PRO A 84 -4.46 -14.73 -4.46
CA PRO A 84 -5.34 -15.18 -5.54
C PRO A 84 -6.13 -14.04 -6.20
N ASP A 85 -6.45 -12.99 -5.44
CA ASP A 85 -7.32 -11.90 -5.87
C ASP A 85 -6.97 -10.56 -5.19
N LEU A 86 -7.59 -9.47 -5.65
CA LEU A 86 -7.42 -8.13 -5.09
C LEU A 86 -7.72 -8.09 -3.59
N TYR A 87 -8.81 -8.74 -3.17
CA TYR A 87 -9.22 -8.74 -1.77
C TYR A 87 -8.10 -9.29 -0.88
N GLU A 88 -7.53 -10.43 -1.26
CA GLU A 88 -6.52 -11.11 -0.46
C GLU A 88 -5.19 -10.37 -0.50
N LEU A 89 -4.81 -9.80 -1.65
CA LEU A 89 -3.63 -8.93 -1.77
C LEU A 89 -3.74 -7.73 -0.82
N MET A 90 -4.89 -7.02 -0.85
CA MET A 90 -5.12 -5.87 0.02
C MET A 90 -5.24 -6.29 1.50
N HIS A 91 -5.77 -7.48 1.78
CA HIS A 91 -5.82 -8.03 3.14
C HIS A 91 -4.41 -8.26 3.70
N TYR A 92 -3.52 -8.86 2.92
CA TYR A 92 -2.13 -9.10 3.31
C TYR A 92 -1.37 -7.80 3.51
N LEU A 93 -1.52 -6.85 2.59
CA LEU A 93 -0.89 -5.54 2.70
C LEU A 93 -1.41 -4.76 3.91
N ARG A 94 -2.73 -4.77 4.15
CA ARG A 94 -3.35 -4.20 5.36
C ARG A 94 -2.75 -4.80 6.63
N ASN A 95 -2.63 -6.13 6.71
CA ASN A 95 -2.09 -6.78 7.90
C ASN A 95 -0.62 -6.41 8.11
N ALA A 96 0.19 -6.43 7.04
CA ALA A 96 1.60 -6.07 7.14
C ALA A 96 1.79 -4.64 7.63
N VAL A 97 1.02 -3.68 7.09
CA VAL A 97 1.06 -2.27 7.51
C VAL A 97 0.58 -2.10 8.95
N ALA A 98 -0.57 -2.67 9.30
CA ALA A 98 -1.14 -2.52 10.64
C ALA A 98 -0.26 -3.09 11.76
N HIS A 99 0.57 -4.09 11.44
CA HIS A 99 1.50 -4.72 12.37
C HIS A 99 2.96 -4.30 12.19
N PHE A 100 3.23 -3.35 11.28
CA PHE A 100 4.58 -2.90 10.95
C PHE A 100 5.53 -4.05 10.54
N ASN A 101 5.01 -5.06 9.85
CA ASN A 101 5.80 -6.15 9.28
C ASN A 101 6.39 -5.72 7.93
N ILE A 102 7.20 -4.66 7.96
CA ILE A 102 7.78 -3.99 6.81
C ILE A 102 9.29 -3.95 6.97
N VAL A 103 10.02 -4.26 5.90
CA VAL A 103 11.48 -4.10 5.81
C VAL A 103 11.78 -3.28 4.57
N PHE A 104 12.60 -2.24 4.69
CA PHE A 104 13.05 -1.49 3.52
C PHE A 104 14.02 -2.31 2.69
N THR A 105 13.88 -2.23 1.37
CA THR A 105 14.86 -2.75 0.42
C THR A 105 15.61 -1.57 -0.18
N THR A 106 16.89 -1.78 -0.46
CA THR A 106 17.75 -0.77 -1.06
C THR A 106 18.26 -1.22 -2.42
N ASP A 107 18.64 -0.26 -3.25
CA ASP A 107 19.44 -0.51 -4.44
C ASP A 107 20.94 -0.66 -4.11
N GLU A 108 21.76 -0.70 -5.16
CA GLU A 108 23.23 -0.80 -5.07
C GLU A 108 23.91 0.44 -4.46
N HIS A 109 23.19 1.56 -4.35
CA HIS A 109 23.66 2.81 -3.75
C HIS A 109 23.13 3.01 -2.33
N GLU A 110 22.61 1.96 -1.69
CA GLU A 110 22.00 2.00 -0.35
C GLU A 110 20.80 2.95 -0.25
N THR A 111 20.20 3.31 -1.40
CA THR A 111 18.99 4.14 -1.45
C THR A 111 17.75 3.26 -1.37
N ILE A 112 16.77 3.65 -0.56
CA ILE A 112 15.53 2.87 -0.41
C ILE A 112 14.76 2.87 -1.74
N ASN A 113 14.60 1.69 -2.34
CA ASN A 113 13.93 1.53 -3.64
C ASN A 113 12.63 0.73 -3.55
N GLY A 114 12.35 0.15 -2.39
CA GLY A 114 11.17 -0.69 -2.19
C GLY A 114 10.98 -1.10 -0.73
N ILE A 115 9.97 -1.93 -0.54
CA ILE A 115 9.66 -2.57 0.73
C ILE A 115 9.39 -4.05 0.53
N ARG A 116 9.78 -4.84 1.52
CA ARG A 116 9.30 -6.20 1.72
C ARG A 116 8.28 -6.19 2.84
N VAL A 117 7.13 -6.83 2.59
CA VAL A 117 6.02 -6.92 3.54
C VAL A 117 5.71 -8.37 3.85
N SER A 118 5.35 -8.64 5.11
CA SER A 118 5.01 -10.00 5.57
C SER A 118 3.64 -10.05 6.24
N ASN A 119 2.81 -11.01 5.83
CA ASN A 119 1.61 -11.38 6.58
C ASN A 119 1.95 -12.48 7.58
N ILE A 120 1.82 -12.19 8.87
CA ILE A 120 2.19 -13.09 9.97
C ILE A 120 0.93 -13.47 10.75
N TYR A 121 0.69 -14.77 10.89
CA TYR A 121 -0.42 -15.30 11.69
C TYR A 121 0.13 -16.16 12.84
N ARG A 122 -0.12 -15.75 14.08
CA ARG A 122 0.35 -16.45 15.29
C ARG A 122 1.84 -16.79 15.23
N GLY A 123 2.67 -15.80 14.88
CA GLY A 123 4.12 -15.94 14.75
C GLY A 123 4.61 -16.66 13.49
N ASN A 124 3.72 -17.20 12.66
CA ASN A 124 4.10 -17.87 11.42
C ASN A 124 3.91 -16.95 10.22
N LYS A 125 4.97 -16.74 9.44
CA LYS A 125 4.89 -16.05 8.15
C LYS A 125 4.05 -16.90 7.17
N ARG A 126 2.99 -16.32 6.63
CA ARG A 126 2.04 -16.98 5.71
C ARG A 126 2.17 -16.49 4.28
N TRP A 127 2.68 -15.29 4.10
CA TRP A 127 2.91 -14.66 2.82
C TRP A 127 3.97 -13.58 3.00
N GLU A 128 4.80 -13.39 1.98
CA GLU A 128 5.78 -12.33 1.92
C GLU A 128 5.96 -11.90 0.47
N ALA A 129 6.03 -10.59 0.26
CA ALA A 129 6.28 -10.05 -1.06
C ALA A 129 6.98 -8.71 -1.00
N SER A 130 7.65 -8.38 -2.09
CA SER A 130 8.36 -7.13 -2.29
C SER A 130 7.63 -6.23 -3.28
N PHE A 131 7.59 -4.94 -2.96
CA PHE A 131 7.08 -3.87 -3.82
C PHE A 131 8.18 -2.85 -4.05
N SER A 132 8.31 -2.33 -5.27
CA SER A 132 9.00 -1.05 -5.47
C SER A 132 8.18 0.08 -4.85
N ILE A 133 8.82 1.19 -4.46
CA ILE A 133 8.11 2.35 -3.91
C ILE A 133 7.06 2.88 -4.90
N ILE A 134 7.42 2.96 -6.18
CA ILE A 134 6.52 3.39 -7.26
C ILE A 134 5.33 2.43 -7.39
N GLY A 135 5.60 1.12 -7.48
CA GLY A 135 4.54 0.12 -7.64
C GLY A 135 3.59 0.07 -6.45
N LEU A 136 4.11 0.24 -5.23
CA LEU A 136 3.28 0.35 -4.03
C LEU A 136 2.38 1.58 -4.09
N ARG A 137 2.92 2.75 -4.45
CA ARG A 137 2.17 4.00 -4.55
C ARG A 137 1.06 3.90 -5.60
N ASP A 138 1.37 3.36 -6.77
CA ASP A 138 0.40 3.17 -7.86
C ASP A 138 -0.76 2.26 -7.43
N ASN A 139 -0.44 1.13 -6.79
CA ASN A 139 -1.45 0.21 -6.29
C ASN A 139 -2.35 0.85 -5.22
N VAL A 140 -1.77 1.65 -4.33
CA VAL A 140 -2.53 2.35 -3.29
C VAL A 140 -3.49 3.37 -3.90
N ASN A 141 -3.03 4.14 -4.88
CA ASN A 141 -3.90 5.09 -5.59
C ASN A 141 -5.04 4.37 -6.31
N ARG A 142 -4.75 3.28 -7.04
CA ARG A 142 -5.78 2.45 -7.68
C ARG A 142 -6.77 1.84 -6.69
N PHE A 143 -6.29 1.42 -5.52
CA PHE A 143 -7.16 0.94 -4.46
C PHE A 143 -8.09 2.03 -3.95
N VAL A 144 -7.58 3.24 -3.72
CA VAL A 144 -8.39 4.39 -3.31
C VAL A 144 -9.43 4.73 -4.38
N ASP A 145 -9.06 4.79 -5.66
CA ASP A 145 -9.98 5.05 -6.76
C ASP A 145 -11.10 4.00 -6.83
N LEU A 146 -10.74 2.73 -6.66
CA LEU A 146 -11.71 1.64 -6.58
C LEU A 146 -12.68 1.82 -5.41
N LEU A 147 -12.21 2.29 -4.26
CA LEU A 147 -13.06 2.57 -3.10
C LEU A 147 -14.02 3.75 -3.32
N HIS A 148 -13.65 4.72 -4.15
CA HIS A 148 -14.54 5.82 -4.57
C HIS A 148 -15.61 5.36 -5.57
N ALA A 149 -15.35 4.30 -6.33
CA ALA A 149 -16.28 3.75 -7.31
C ALA A 149 -17.34 2.79 -6.73
N ILE A 150 -17.11 2.26 -5.52
CA ILE A 150 -18.04 1.35 -4.83
C ILE A 150 -19.06 2.12 -3.98
#